data_AF-A0AAE0WS39-F1
#
_entry.id   AF-A0AAE0WS39-F1
#
_cell.length_a   1.000
_cell.length_b   1.000
_cell.length_c   1.000
_cell.angle_alpha   90.00
_cell.angle_beta   90.00
_cell.angle_gamma   90.00
#
_symmetry.space_group_name_H-M   'P 1'
#
loop_
_entity.id
_entity.type
_entity.pdbx_description
1 polymer ?
#
loop_
_entity_poly.entity_id
_entity_poly.type
_entity_poly.pdbx_seq_one_letter_code
_entity_poly.pdbx_strand_id
1 'polypeptide(L)'
;MSDKAPDMRFAPPPPLKPSKAKEPKKRSKLHALWLRVKTDNEKKKRGGVGSETASSLLLAAHSLNDDIGQVTHEAQLLTQDALKTRRPGTPPSRDPLFQRPRDAPLSDYEKSANAYNSVVDRYRKMNDEARSIQQRFSTFQEGVKTLKIEHPPEKKFGKYEHDVESLDNASRNIETTTTRMVEAVGQAREAAR
;
A
#
# COMPACT_ATOMS: atom_id res chain seq x y z
N MET A 1 -8.55 24.14 67.55
CA MET A 1 -7.29 23.64 66.95
C MET A 1 -7.61 23.35 65.50
N SER A 2 -7.13 24.20 64.59
CA SER A 2 -7.48 24.22 63.18
C SER A 2 -6.29 23.74 62.36
N ASP A 3 -6.41 22.57 61.75
CA ASP A 3 -5.43 22.07 60.79
C ASP A 3 -5.72 22.65 59.41
N LYS A 4 -4.79 23.50 58.96
CA LYS A 4 -4.79 24.16 57.65
C LYS A 4 -4.07 23.25 56.66
N ALA A 5 -4.79 22.72 55.68
CA ALA A 5 -4.19 21.99 54.56
C ALA A 5 -3.39 22.95 53.64
N PRO A 6 -2.27 22.52 53.03
CA PRO A 6 -1.48 23.36 52.12
C PRO A 6 -2.13 23.47 50.74
N ASP A 7 -2.23 24.72 50.28
CA ASP A 7 -2.74 25.15 48.97
C ASP A 7 -1.74 24.73 47.86
N MET A 8 -2.01 23.60 47.21
CA MET A 8 -1.22 23.10 46.06
C MET A 8 -1.66 23.80 44.78
N ARG A 9 -1.13 25.01 44.56
CA ARG A 9 -1.25 25.72 43.28
C ARG A 9 -0.46 24.99 42.20
N PHE A 10 -1.19 24.29 41.32
CA PHE A 10 -0.63 23.74 40.09
C PHE A 10 -0.17 24.88 39.18
N ALA A 11 1.13 24.93 38.88
CA ALA A 11 1.66 25.77 37.82
C ALA A 11 1.14 25.26 36.46
N PRO A 12 0.76 26.14 35.51
CA PRO A 12 0.37 25.72 34.18
C PRO A 12 1.57 25.09 33.44
N PRO A 13 1.35 24.04 32.62
CA PRO A 13 2.41 23.43 31.86
C PRO A 13 3.00 24.41 30.84
N PRO A 14 4.31 24.36 30.59
CA PRO A 14 4.95 25.23 29.60
C PRO A 14 4.43 24.93 28.18
N PRO A 15 4.34 25.93 27.30
CA PRO A 15 3.87 25.73 25.93
C PRO A 15 4.82 24.81 25.15
N LEU A 16 4.22 23.84 24.45
CA LEU A 16 4.92 22.94 23.54
C LEU A 16 5.57 23.73 22.41
N LYS A 17 6.90 23.65 22.31
CA LYS A 17 7.66 24.20 21.19
C LYS A 17 7.19 23.56 19.88
N PRO A 18 7.10 24.31 18.77
CA PRO A 18 6.75 23.73 17.47
C PRO A 18 7.80 22.68 17.08
N SER A 19 7.33 21.46 16.79
CA SER A 19 8.17 20.38 16.28
C SER A 19 8.76 20.81 14.95
N LYS A 20 10.09 20.99 14.91
CA LYS A 20 10.81 21.16 13.65
C LYS A 20 10.51 19.95 12.75
N ALA A 21 10.00 20.23 11.55
CA ALA A 21 9.85 19.25 10.49
C ALA A 21 11.17 18.47 10.33
N LYS A 22 11.10 17.15 10.38
CA LYS A 22 12.23 16.27 10.05
C LYS A 22 12.56 16.48 8.58
N GLU A 23 13.65 17.19 8.31
CA GLU A 23 14.28 17.20 6.99
C GLU A 23 14.57 15.77 6.53
N PRO A 24 14.44 15.48 5.23
CA PRO A 24 14.79 14.18 4.67
C PRO A 24 16.28 13.94 4.88
N LYS A 25 16.61 12.85 5.59
CA LYS A 25 17.98 12.37 5.81
C LYS A 25 18.69 12.28 4.45
N LYS A 26 19.65 13.18 4.20
CA LYS A 26 20.59 13.09 3.09
C LYS A 26 21.34 11.77 3.24
N ARG A 27 20.93 10.74 2.49
CA ARG A 27 21.61 9.44 2.42
C ARG A 27 23.07 9.70 2.04
N SER A 28 23.98 9.31 2.93
CA SER A 28 25.43 9.50 2.77
C SER A 28 25.90 8.96 1.43
N LYS A 29 26.53 9.82 0.62
CA LYS A 29 27.11 9.47 -0.69
C LYS A 29 28.14 8.33 -0.57
N LEU A 30 28.77 8.16 0.60
CA LEU A 30 29.70 7.08 0.89
C LEU A 30 29.00 5.73 1.03
N HIS A 31 27.76 5.68 1.53
CA HIS A 31 26.96 4.45 1.58
C HIS A 31 26.54 4.00 0.17
N ALA A 32 26.20 4.95 -0.70
CA ALA A 32 25.94 4.67 -2.11
C ALA A 32 27.20 4.21 -2.85
N LEU A 33 28.36 4.79 -2.55
CA LEU A 33 29.63 4.39 -3.15
C LEU A 33 30.10 3.01 -2.67
N TRP A 34 29.90 2.68 -1.38
CA TRP A 34 30.24 1.36 -0.83
C TRP A 34 29.31 0.26 -1.35
N LEU A 35 28.02 0.55 -1.54
CA LEU A 35 27.10 -0.34 -2.26
C LEU A 35 27.56 -0.55 -3.71
N ARG A 36 28.04 0.51 -4.38
CA ARG A 36 28.51 0.42 -5.77
C ARG A 36 29.80 -0.40 -5.91
N VAL A 37 30.77 -0.23 -5.01
CA VAL A 37 32.01 -1.01 -5.00
C VAL A 37 31.76 -2.47 -4.64
N LYS A 38 30.79 -2.78 -3.77
CA LYS A 38 30.36 -4.16 -3.53
C LYS A 38 29.70 -4.79 -4.76
N THR A 39 28.84 -4.04 -5.46
CA THR A 39 28.24 -4.54 -6.71
C THR A 39 29.27 -4.72 -7.83
N ASP A 40 30.28 -3.86 -7.91
CA ASP A 40 31.29 -3.94 -8.98
C ASP A 40 32.33 -5.06 -8.75
N ASN A 41 32.58 -5.46 -7.49
CA ASN A 41 33.39 -6.65 -7.20
C ASN A 41 32.60 -7.97 -7.35
N GLU A 42 31.27 -7.95 -7.24
CA GLU A 42 30.43 -9.09 -7.60
C GLU A 42 30.25 -9.26 -9.12
N LYS A 43 30.24 -8.17 -9.88
CA LYS A 43 30.21 -8.17 -11.36
C LYS A 43 31.36 -8.95 -12.00
N LYS A 44 32.51 -9.10 -11.31
CA LYS A 44 33.66 -9.86 -11.83
C LYS A 44 33.59 -11.37 -11.55
N LYS A 45 32.60 -11.87 -10.80
CA LYS A 45 32.53 -13.30 -10.43
C LYS A 45 31.21 -14.04 -10.74
N ARG A 46 30.12 -13.37 -11.13
CA ARG A 46 28.81 -13.96 -11.49
C ARG A 46 28.11 -12.96 -12.43
N GLY A 47 27.44 -13.24 -13.54
CA GLY A 47 26.86 -14.39 -14.23
C GLY A 47 26.28 -13.84 -15.55
N GLY A 48 25.91 -14.68 -16.52
CA GLY A 48 25.42 -14.23 -17.83
C GLY A 48 24.15 -13.37 -17.77
N VAL A 49 23.74 -12.79 -18.91
CA VAL A 49 22.54 -11.93 -19.08
C VAL A 49 21.29 -12.50 -18.40
N GLY A 50 21.10 -13.82 -18.41
CA GLY A 50 20.02 -14.52 -17.68
C GLY A 50 20.01 -14.30 -16.15
N SER A 51 21.18 -14.20 -15.50
CA SER A 51 21.24 -13.97 -14.04
C SER A 51 20.85 -12.53 -13.67
N GLU A 52 21.14 -11.55 -14.52
CA GLU A 52 20.73 -10.17 -14.32
C GLU A 52 19.21 -10.00 -14.50
N THR A 53 18.64 -10.63 -15.54
CA THR A 53 17.18 -10.64 -15.77
C THR A 53 16.44 -11.43 -14.70
N ALA A 54 16.98 -12.54 -14.20
CA ALA A 54 16.39 -13.25 -13.06
C ALA A 54 16.37 -12.37 -11.80
N SER A 55 17.46 -11.66 -11.53
CA SER A 55 17.56 -10.75 -10.38
C SER A 55 16.57 -9.59 -10.46
N SER A 56 16.36 -9.02 -11.65
CA SER A 56 15.39 -7.93 -11.84
C SER A 56 13.95 -8.42 -11.66
N LEU A 57 13.62 -9.62 -12.16
CA LEU A 57 12.32 -10.24 -11.94
C LEU A 57 12.07 -10.56 -10.45
N LEU A 58 13.10 -10.98 -9.70
CA LEU A 58 12.96 -11.23 -8.26
C LEU A 58 12.64 -9.93 -7.49
N LEU A 59 13.27 -8.82 -7.86
CA LEU A 59 12.92 -7.51 -7.30
C LEU A 59 11.48 -7.11 -7.65
N ALA A 60 11.04 -7.36 -8.89
CA ALA A 60 9.66 -7.12 -9.31
C ALA A 60 8.68 -7.99 -8.51
N ALA A 61 9.01 -9.25 -8.25
CA ALA A 61 8.20 -10.15 -7.43
C ALA A 61 8.04 -9.64 -5.99
N HIS A 62 9.12 -9.17 -5.37
CA HIS A 62 9.05 -8.55 -4.03
C HIS A 62 8.15 -7.30 -4.03
N SER A 63 8.34 -6.39 -4.99
CA SER A 63 7.50 -5.19 -5.08
C SER A 63 6.03 -5.54 -5.31
N LEU A 64 5.72 -6.54 -6.16
CA LEU A 64 4.35 -7.00 -6.37
C LEU A 64 3.73 -7.55 -5.09
N ASN A 65 4.49 -8.36 -4.35
CA ASN A 65 4.01 -8.95 -3.11
C ASN A 65 3.76 -7.87 -2.02
N ASP A 66 4.61 -6.85 -1.94
CA ASP A 66 4.43 -5.72 -1.03
C ASP A 66 3.16 -4.91 -1.39
N ASP A 67 2.99 -4.61 -2.68
CA ASP A 67 1.81 -3.88 -3.18
C ASP A 67 0.51 -4.68 -2.93
N ILE A 68 0.53 -5.99 -3.17
CA ILE A 68 -0.60 -6.89 -2.88
C ILE A 68 -0.93 -6.87 -1.39
N GLY A 69 0.09 -6.91 -0.53
CA GLY A 69 -0.09 -6.83 0.92
C GLY A 69 -0.76 -5.52 1.36
N GLN A 70 -0.32 -4.40 0.77
CA GLN A 70 -0.88 -3.07 1.05
C GLN A 70 -2.35 -2.98 0.62
N VAL A 71 -2.67 -3.34 -0.63
CA VAL A 71 -4.04 -3.29 -1.14
C VAL A 71 -4.96 -4.24 -0.37
N THR A 72 -4.49 -5.43 0.00
CA THR A 72 -5.27 -6.37 0.80
C THR A 72 -5.59 -5.80 2.19
N HIS A 73 -4.59 -5.20 2.84
CA HIS A 73 -4.79 -4.56 4.15
C HIS A 73 -5.75 -3.35 4.05
N GLU A 74 -5.59 -2.51 3.03
CA GLU A 74 -6.49 -1.38 2.80
C GLU A 74 -7.92 -1.83 2.51
N ALA A 75 -8.11 -2.92 1.75
CA ALA A 75 -9.42 -3.51 1.49
C ALA A 75 -10.10 -3.98 2.78
N GLN A 76 -9.36 -4.58 3.71
CA GLN A 76 -9.88 -4.99 5.01
C GLN A 76 -10.30 -3.78 5.86
N LEU A 77 -9.49 -2.72 5.89
CA LEU A 77 -9.84 -1.48 6.59
C LEU A 77 -11.08 -0.84 5.98
N LEU A 78 -11.13 -0.75 4.65
CA LEU A 78 -12.27 -0.19 3.94
C LEU A 78 -13.54 -0.99 4.20
N THR A 79 -13.46 -2.32 4.27
CA THR A 79 -14.58 -3.18 4.63
C THR A 79 -15.11 -2.82 6.02
N GLN A 80 -14.24 -2.63 7.01
CA GLN A 80 -14.65 -2.22 8.36
C GLN A 80 -15.27 -0.82 8.39
N ASP A 81 -14.72 0.11 7.62
CA ASP A 81 -15.26 1.47 7.51
C ASP A 81 -16.62 1.46 6.82
N ALA A 82 -16.78 0.69 5.74
CA ALA A 82 -18.02 0.55 5.00
C ALA A 82 -19.15 -0.02 5.88
N LEU A 83 -18.86 -1.05 6.70
CA LEU A 83 -19.82 -1.60 7.65
C LEU A 83 -20.31 -0.59 8.71
N LYS A 84 -19.49 0.41 9.05
CA LYS A 84 -19.86 1.50 9.97
C LYS A 84 -20.59 2.65 9.28
N THR A 85 -20.41 2.78 7.97
CA THR A 85 -20.91 3.91 7.20
C THR A 85 -22.24 3.55 6.56
N ARG A 86 -23.34 4.08 7.12
CA ARG A 86 -24.66 3.85 6.53
C ARG A 86 -24.82 4.64 5.24
N ARG A 87 -25.43 4.00 4.24
CA ARG A 87 -25.88 4.69 3.03
C ARG A 87 -26.84 5.83 3.41
N PRO A 88 -26.64 7.05 2.87
CA PRO A 88 -27.56 8.15 3.12
C PRO A 88 -28.95 7.79 2.60
N GLY A 89 -29.98 8.18 3.35
CA GLY A 89 -31.38 8.04 2.93
C GLY A 89 -31.76 9.04 1.83
N THR A 90 -33.05 9.36 1.72
CA THR A 90 -33.50 10.40 0.79
C THR A 90 -33.07 11.78 1.30
N PRO A 91 -32.53 12.67 0.43
CA PRO A 91 -32.25 14.05 0.83
C PRO A 91 -33.52 14.72 1.36
N PRO A 92 -33.42 15.52 2.43
CA PRO A 92 -34.57 16.27 2.92
C PRO A 92 -35.03 17.26 1.84
N SER A 93 -36.35 17.33 1.63
CA SER A 93 -36.94 18.32 0.71
C SER A 93 -36.56 19.73 1.17
N ARG A 94 -35.99 20.52 0.26
CA ARG A 94 -35.61 21.92 0.52
C ARG A 94 -36.42 22.84 -0.37
N ASP A 95 -36.91 23.92 0.21
CA ASP A 95 -37.56 24.99 -0.53
C ASP A 95 -36.51 25.71 -1.40
N PRO A 96 -36.68 25.78 -2.74
CA PRO A 96 -35.72 26.44 -3.63
C PRO A 96 -35.53 27.93 -3.33
N LEU A 97 -36.48 28.58 -2.65
CA LEU A 97 -36.38 30.00 -2.26
C LEU A 97 -35.44 30.23 -1.06
N PHE A 98 -35.20 29.22 -0.24
CA PHE A 98 -34.35 29.32 0.95
C PHE A 98 -33.09 28.47 0.75
N GLN A 99 -32.19 28.97 -0.10
CA GLN A 99 -30.87 28.38 -0.24
C GLN A 99 -30.08 28.56 1.05
N ARG A 100 -29.36 27.50 1.42
CA ARG A 100 -28.52 27.52 2.61
C ARG A 100 -27.34 28.48 2.38
N PRO A 101 -27.05 29.41 3.30
CA PRO A 101 -25.84 30.23 3.19
C PRO A 101 -24.59 29.33 3.19
N ARG A 102 -23.58 29.69 2.39
CA ARG A 102 -22.37 28.86 2.18
C ARG A 102 -21.62 28.51 3.47
N ASP A 103 -21.74 29.36 4.49
CA ASP A 103 -21.03 29.21 5.77
C ASP A 103 -21.84 28.42 6.83
N ALA A 104 -23.02 27.90 6.48
CA ALA A 104 -23.81 27.09 7.40
C ALA A 104 -23.16 25.71 7.64
N PRO A 105 -23.19 25.17 8.88
CA PRO A 105 -22.61 23.87 9.20
C PRO A 105 -23.32 22.74 8.43
N LEU A 106 -22.62 21.73 7.91
CA LEU A 106 -23.23 20.64 7.13
C LEU A 106 -24.42 19.97 7.84
N SER A 107 -25.46 19.65 7.08
CA SER A 107 -26.60 18.88 7.61
C SER A 107 -26.20 17.43 7.86
N ASP A 108 -26.93 16.70 8.68
CA ASP A 108 -26.60 15.29 8.95
C ASP A 108 -26.74 14.40 7.71
N TYR A 109 -27.65 14.78 6.80
CA TYR A 109 -27.70 14.19 5.46
C TYR A 109 -26.41 14.46 4.68
N GLU A 110 -25.93 15.70 4.62
CA GLU A 110 -24.70 16.04 3.89
C GLU A 110 -23.47 15.37 4.50
N LYS A 111 -23.40 15.26 5.84
CA LYS A 111 -22.34 14.52 6.54
C LYS A 111 -22.35 13.03 6.18
N SER A 112 -23.51 12.38 6.23
CA SER A 112 -23.63 10.95 5.89
C SER A 112 -23.36 10.69 4.41
N ALA A 113 -23.84 11.56 3.52
CA ALA A 113 -23.54 11.48 2.09
C ALA A 113 -22.04 11.67 1.79
N ASN A 114 -21.36 12.62 2.45
CA ASN A 114 -19.92 12.82 2.28
C ASN A 114 -19.11 11.61 2.81
N ALA A 115 -19.49 11.06 3.96
CA ALA A 115 -18.85 9.87 4.51
C ALA A 115 -19.01 8.66 3.58
N TYR A 116 -20.22 8.42 3.08
CA TYR A 116 -20.49 7.35 2.13
C TYR A 116 -19.74 7.53 0.80
N ASN A 117 -19.75 8.74 0.24
CA ASN A 117 -19.02 9.04 -0.99
C ASN A 117 -17.50 8.83 -0.81
N SER A 118 -16.95 9.16 0.35
CA SER A 118 -15.54 8.90 0.66
C SER A 118 -15.21 7.40 0.63
N VAL A 119 -16.08 6.55 1.17
CA VAL A 119 -15.93 5.08 1.12
C VAL A 119 -15.99 4.59 -0.33
N VAL A 120 -16.94 5.08 -1.12
CA VAL A 120 -17.09 4.72 -2.54
C VAL A 120 -15.86 5.13 -3.36
N ASP A 121 -15.33 6.34 -3.14
CA ASP A 121 -14.16 6.82 -3.87
C ASP A 121 -12.89 6.06 -3.49
N ARG A 122 -12.71 5.71 -2.20
CA ARG A 122 -11.63 4.83 -1.76
C ARG A 122 -11.73 3.45 -2.42
N TYR A 123 -12.94 2.88 -2.46
CA TYR A 123 -13.18 1.61 -3.14
C TYR A 123 -12.77 1.66 -4.62
N ARG A 124 -13.15 2.72 -5.34
CA ARG A 124 -12.80 2.89 -6.76
C ARG A 124 -11.29 2.89 -6.99
N LYS A 125 -10.55 3.69 -6.23
CA LYS A 125 -9.08 3.75 -6.31
C LYS A 125 -8.45 2.39 -6.07
N MET A 126 -8.85 1.72 -4.99
CA MET A 126 -8.36 0.40 -4.64
C MET A 126 -8.67 -0.65 -5.73
N ASN A 127 -9.85 -0.59 -6.34
CA ASN A 127 -10.21 -1.48 -7.44
C ASN A 127 -9.34 -1.23 -8.69
N ASP A 128 -9.00 0.02 -8.98
CA ASP A 128 -8.09 0.35 -10.09
C ASP A 128 -6.64 -0.09 -9.79
N GLU A 129 -6.18 0.06 -8.56
CA GLU A 129 -4.89 -0.45 -8.09
C GLU A 129 -4.81 -1.98 -8.17
N ALA A 130 -5.86 -2.68 -7.75
CA ALA A 130 -5.96 -4.14 -7.85
C ALA A 130 -5.87 -4.62 -9.31
N ARG A 131 -6.53 -3.93 -10.25
CA ARG A 131 -6.42 -4.21 -11.69
C ARG A 131 -5.01 -3.95 -12.22
N SER A 132 -4.37 -2.86 -11.79
CA SER A 132 -2.99 -2.55 -12.17
C SER A 132 -2.02 -3.62 -11.66
N ILE A 133 -2.19 -4.11 -10.44
CA ILE A 133 -1.41 -5.24 -9.88
C ILE A 133 -1.60 -6.50 -10.72
N GLN A 134 -2.84 -6.86 -11.08
CA GLN A 134 -3.11 -8.02 -11.94
C GLN A 134 -2.39 -7.92 -13.29
N GLN A 135 -2.39 -6.73 -13.91
CA GLN A 135 -1.69 -6.51 -15.17
C GLN A 135 -0.18 -6.65 -15.00
N ARG A 136 0.42 -6.03 -13.96
CA ARG A 136 1.85 -6.17 -13.67
C ARG A 136 2.25 -7.60 -13.34
N PHE A 137 1.37 -8.36 -12.68
CA PHE A 137 1.59 -9.78 -12.42
C PHE A 137 1.59 -10.61 -13.72
N SER A 138 0.68 -10.33 -14.67
CA SER A 138 0.71 -10.96 -16.00
C SER A 138 2.04 -10.69 -16.71
N THR A 139 2.52 -9.43 -16.73
CA THR A 139 3.82 -9.08 -17.31
C THR A 139 4.98 -9.77 -16.60
N PHE A 140 4.92 -9.90 -15.27
CA PHE A 140 5.91 -10.67 -14.52
C PHE A 140 5.92 -12.15 -14.94
N GLN A 141 4.75 -12.79 -15.05
CA GLN A 141 4.65 -14.18 -15.49
C GLN A 141 5.19 -14.38 -16.91
N GLU A 142 4.88 -13.46 -17.82
CA GLU A 142 5.44 -13.45 -19.18
C GLU A 142 6.97 -13.31 -19.14
N GLY A 143 7.50 -12.39 -18.32
CA GLY A 143 8.94 -12.22 -18.13
C GLY A 143 9.64 -13.49 -17.62
N VAL A 144 9.04 -14.20 -16.66
CA VAL A 144 9.55 -15.49 -16.16
C VAL A 144 9.52 -16.56 -17.26
N LYS A 145 8.46 -16.62 -18.08
CA LYS A 145 8.37 -17.56 -19.21
C LYS A 145 9.43 -17.27 -20.26
N THR A 146 9.59 -16.02 -20.67
CA THR A 146 10.60 -15.60 -21.66
C THR A 146 12.00 -15.92 -21.16
N LEU A 147 12.30 -15.62 -19.90
CA LEU A 147 13.59 -15.94 -19.27
C LEU A 147 13.93 -17.44 -19.41
N LYS A 148 12.96 -18.31 -19.15
CA LYS A 148 13.17 -19.77 -19.24
C LYS A 148 13.36 -20.28 -20.67
N ILE A 149 12.79 -19.58 -21.65
CA ILE A 149 12.91 -19.94 -23.08
C ILE A 149 14.26 -19.48 -23.62
N GLU A 150 14.63 -18.22 -23.35
CA GLU A 150 15.87 -17.62 -23.86
C GLU A 150 17.13 -18.14 -23.15
N HIS A 151 16.97 -18.49 -21.87
CA HIS A 151 18.05 -18.96 -21.01
C HIS A 151 17.59 -20.22 -20.26
N PRO A 152 17.50 -21.38 -20.94
CA PRO A 152 17.11 -22.61 -20.27
C PRO A 152 18.11 -22.96 -19.16
N PRO A 153 17.65 -23.41 -17.98
CA PRO A 153 18.54 -23.80 -16.89
C PRO A 153 19.37 -25.04 -17.30
N GLU A 154 20.68 -24.85 -17.47
CA GLU A 154 21.59 -25.89 -17.98
C GLU A 154 22.13 -26.83 -16.89
N LYS A 155 22.24 -26.37 -15.62
CA LYS A 155 22.81 -27.15 -14.51
C LYS A 155 21.92 -27.13 -13.27
N LYS A 156 21.55 -28.30 -12.75
CA LYS A 156 20.59 -28.45 -11.63
C LYS A 156 20.95 -27.76 -10.29
N PHE A 157 22.12 -27.12 -10.13
CA PHE A 157 22.58 -26.56 -8.85
C PHE A 157 23.42 -25.26 -8.99
N GLY A 158 23.23 -24.49 -10.06
CA GLY A 158 23.86 -23.18 -10.19
C GLY A 158 23.03 -22.06 -9.56
N LYS A 159 23.66 -20.88 -9.32
CA LYS A 159 22.97 -19.70 -8.79
C LYS A 159 21.78 -19.30 -9.67
N TYR A 160 21.97 -19.33 -10.99
CA TYR A 160 20.95 -18.95 -11.95
C TYR A 160 19.71 -19.85 -11.84
N GLU A 161 19.90 -21.15 -11.68
CA GLU A 161 18.83 -22.12 -11.53
C GLU A 161 18.07 -21.95 -10.22
N HIS A 162 18.76 -21.62 -9.13
CA HIS A 162 18.11 -21.22 -7.88
C HIS A 162 17.29 -19.92 -8.03
N ASP A 163 17.78 -18.95 -8.80
CA ASP A 163 17.05 -17.71 -9.07
C ASP A 163 15.77 -18.01 -9.89
N VAL A 164 15.85 -18.88 -10.91
CA VAL A 164 14.70 -19.32 -11.72
C VAL A 164 13.68 -20.13 -10.90
N GLU A 165 14.13 -21.03 -10.03
CA GLU A 165 13.25 -21.78 -9.12
C GLU A 165 12.57 -20.84 -8.11
N SER A 166 13.31 -19.85 -7.60
CA SER A 166 12.75 -18.81 -6.73
C SER A 166 11.67 -17.99 -7.43
N LEU A 167 11.86 -17.69 -8.73
CA LEU A 167 10.86 -17.00 -9.55
C LEU A 167 9.59 -17.83 -9.77
N ASP A 168 9.70 -19.16 -9.91
CA ASP A 168 8.53 -20.03 -10.00
C ASP A 168 7.73 -20.07 -8.71
N ASN A 169 8.43 -20.20 -7.59
CA ASN A 169 7.82 -20.17 -6.27
C ASN A 169 7.17 -18.80 -6.00
N ALA A 170 7.85 -17.72 -6.39
CA ALA A 170 7.30 -16.37 -6.32
C ALA A 170 6.05 -16.22 -7.20
N SER A 171 6.07 -16.71 -8.43
CA SER A 171 4.92 -16.66 -9.34
C SER A 171 3.68 -17.33 -8.75
N ARG A 172 3.83 -18.57 -8.23
CA ARG A 172 2.74 -19.29 -7.57
C ARG A 172 2.25 -18.57 -6.31
N ASN A 173 3.17 -18.05 -5.49
CA ASN A 173 2.79 -17.32 -4.28
C ASN A 173 2.05 -16.02 -4.62
N ILE A 174 2.53 -15.26 -5.59
CA ILE A 174 1.89 -14.02 -6.06
C ILE A 174 0.51 -14.33 -6.65
N GLU A 175 0.34 -15.45 -7.37
CA GLU A 175 -0.97 -15.88 -7.87
C GLU A 175 -1.95 -16.10 -6.71
N THR A 176 -1.55 -16.87 -5.69
CA THR A 176 -2.42 -17.14 -4.54
C THR A 176 -2.76 -15.88 -3.74
N THR A 177 -1.81 -14.98 -3.56
CA THR A 177 -2.01 -13.72 -2.83
C THR A 177 -2.83 -12.71 -3.64
N THR A 178 -2.69 -12.70 -4.97
CA THR A 178 -3.54 -11.91 -5.88
C THR A 178 -4.99 -12.36 -5.79
N THR A 179 -5.26 -13.66 -5.75
CA THR A 179 -6.63 -14.18 -5.55
C THR A 179 -7.22 -13.68 -4.22
N ARG A 180 -6.46 -13.76 -3.13
CA ARG A 180 -6.89 -13.25 -1.81
C ARG A 180 -7.15 -11.74 -1.81
N MET A 181 -6.31 -10.97 -2.51
CA MET A 181 -6.50 -9.53 -2.68
C MET A 181 -7.83 -9.24 -3.41
N VAL A 182 -8.11 -9.96 -4.51
CA VAL A 182 -9.37 -9.81 -5.26
C VAL A 182 -10.57 -10.16 -4.39
N GLU A 183 -10.49 -11.23 -3.60
CA GLU A 183 -11.54 -11.58 -2.64
C GLU A 183 -11.76 -10.48 -1.60
N ALA A 184 -10.69 -9.92 -1.02
CA ALA A 184 -10.77 -8.83 -0.05
C ALA A 184 -11.38 -7.56 -0.65
N VAL A 185 -10.99 -7.20 -1.89
CA VAL A 185 -11.59 -6.09 -2.64
C VAL A 185 -13.08 -6.36 -2.93
N GLY A 186 -13.43 -7.60 -3.26
CA GLY A 186 -14.81 -8.03 -3.44
C GLY A 186 -15.65 -7.89 -2.17
N GLN A 187 -15.11 -8.28 -1.01
CA GLN A 187 -15.76 -8.09 0.29
C GLN A 187 -15.96 -6.61 0.62
N ALA A 188 -14.95 -5.77 0.37
CA ALA A 188 -15.06 -4.33 0.55
C ALA A 188 -16.17 -3.72 -0.34
N ARG A 189 -16.32 -4.22 -1.57
CA ARG A 189 -17.41 -3.82 -2.46
C ARG A 189 -18.78 -4.15 -1.87
N GLU A 190 -18.98 -5.39 -1.44
CA GLU A 190 -20.27 -5.82 -0.90
C GLU A 190 -20.62 -5.07 0.39
N ALA A 191 -19.63 -4.78 1.23
CA ALA A 191 -19.82 -3.96 2.44
C ALA A 191 -20.18 -2.50 2.13
N ALA A 192 -19.78 -1.99 0.95
CA ALA A 192 -20.03 -0.61 0.53
C ALA A 192 -21.31 -0.41 -0.32
N ARG A 193 -22.11 -1.46 -0.54
CA ARG A 193 -23.40 -1.39 -1.27
C ARG A 193 -24.56 -0.96 -0.38
#